data_AF-A0A9Q4ZHJ5-F1
#
_entry.id   AF-A0A9Q4ZHJ5-F1
#
_cell.length_a   1.000
_cell.length_b   1.000
_cell.length_c   1.000
_cell.angle_alpha   90.00
_cell.angle_beta   90.00
_cell.angle_gamma   90.00
#
_symmetry.space_group_name_H-M   'P 1'
#
loop_
_entity.id
_entity.type
_entity.pdbx_description
1 polymer ?
#
loop_
_entity_poly.entity_id
_entity_poly.type
_entity_poly.pdbx_seq_one_letter_code
_entity_poly.pdbx_strand_id
1 'polypeptide(L)'
;MTGVTDSLMTGLRRTSVAACGALALALAPLTADAAPVWGPLASPNPHLGPDGTSTMHGDAGSSDATRLAGPGTGDVSIAQYPLASACPTLLQGSDGLVVALCTTMIGQNPTVHLIDPEAPTFPVGGSLAQLQLTKGSLLGGVYAYLDSDDRLVVVDGTRHLLRIGHEQVNGTWQLAVDTSVDLTTAIPDGDNVTGLAPDWAGNVWFATGGGIVGTVDAQGAARTIALPDGEQVQNSISTSEDGTAVATTHATYQLSAGPDAQPAIDWRREYDRGSARKPGQLSWGTGSTPTYFGPVTGSEYLTIVDNADGQVNLLVYRSASGEEVCKEPVLPPGDGGSLSGSSDSSGGSGGSLSGSVSGSVGSGSGSENSPIGVGNSVFVASTYGYPYPTVPAGAGEAVPASAPFRGGMTRVDVDADGNGCETKWQNQVRSSAVPHLSIADGNIYTMVRQGLDTTTPLDGFAYAVLDPETGAVKTTRTVTGTLLGDTLQMSALITDDGRYMQGTISGIVSIAPGAGGSGGSTGSSGS
;
A
#
# COMPACT_ATOMS: atom_id res chain seq x y z
N MET A 1 -46.19 -33.78 48.39
CA MET A 1 -46.63 -33.37 49.73
C MET A 1 -45.41 -32.98 50.52
N THR A 2 -45.53 -31.84 51.19
CA THR A 2 -44.51 -31.07 51.90
C THR A 2 -43.88 -31.77 53.10
N GLY A 3 -42.58 -31.49 53.29
CA GLY A 3 -41.98 -31.26 54.61
C GLY A 3 -41.40 -32.48 55.30
N VAL A 4 -40.15 -32.39 55.74
CA VAL A 4 -39.82 -32.10 57.15
C VAL A 4 -38.30 -31.88 57.23
N THR A 5 -37.98 -30.81 57.95
CA THR A 5 -36.68 -30.34 58.43
C THR A 5 -36.04 -31.30 59.42
N ASP A 6 -34.71 -31.40 59.41
CA ASP A 6 -33.97 -31.94 60.56
C ASP A 6 -32.90 -30.96 61.01
N SER A 7 -32.82 -30.78 62.33
CA SER A 7 -32.00 -29.78 62.99
C SER A 7 -31.17 -30.45 64.09
N LEU A 8 -29.97 -29.90 64.30
CA LEU A 8 -29.15 -29.92 65.51
C LEU A 8 -28.44 -31.23 65.87
N MET A 9 -27.10 -31.22 65.78
CA MET A 9 -26.23 -31.46 66.94
C MET A 9 -24.87 -30.76 66.77
N THR A 10 -24.71 -29.65 67.50
CA THR A 10 -23.45 -29.21 68.16
C THR A 10 -22.87 -30.38 68.96
N GLY A 11 -21.59 -30.70 69.03
CA GLY A 11 -20.35 -29.96 68.83
C GLY A 11 -19.43 -30.33 70.00
N LEU A 12 -18.18 -30.76 69.77
CA LEU A 12 -17.06 -30.52 70.70
C LEU A 12 -15.71 -30.82 70.01
N ARG A 13 -14.76 -29.95 70.34
CA ARG A 13 -13.43 -29.72 69.74
C ARG A 13 -12.35 -30.67 70.30
N ARG A 14 -11.32 -30.97 69.50
CA ARG A 14 -9.91 -30.47 69.66
C ARG A 14 -8.87 -31.27 68.83
N THR A 15 -8.27 -30.55 67.87
CA THR A 15 -6.83 -30.38 67.58
C THR A 15 -5.87 -31.58 67.60
N SER A 16 -5.22 -31.89 66.46
CA SER A 16 -3.82 -31.50 66.14
C SER A 16 -3.10 -32.45 65.17
N VAL A 17 -2.52 -31.85 64.11
CA VAL A 17 -1.30 -32.21 63.35
C VAL A 17 -1.27 -33.53 62.57
N ALA A 18 -1.28 -33.42 61.23
CA ALA A 18 -0.31 -34.10 60.35
C ALA A 18 -0.34 -33.48 58.94
N ALA A 19 0.85 -33.34 58.37
CA ALA A 19 1.15 -32.66 57.12
C ALA A 19 1.05 -33.57 55.88
N CYS A 20 1.14 -32.91 54.71
CA CYS A 20 1.51 -33.42 53.39
C CYS A 20 0.44 -34.14 52.56
N GLY A 21 -0.15 -33.39 51.64
CA GLY A 21 -0.76 -33.90 50.41
C GLY A 21 -0.69 -32.80 49.35
N ALA A 22 0.27 -32.91 48.44
CA ALA A 22 0.46 -31.98 47.32
C ALA A 22 -0.77 -31.99 46.40
N LEU A 23 -1.40 -30.84 46.23
CA LEU A 23 -2.44 -30.63 45.21
C LEU A 23 -1.79 -29.88 44.04
N ALA A 24 -1.52 -30.61 42.97
CA ALA A 24 -1.07 -30.03 41.71
C ALA A 24 -2.19 -29.11 41.18
N LEU A 25 -1.90 -27.80 41.08
CA LEU A 25 -2.72 -26.88 40.32
C LEU A 25 -2.62 -27.25 38.84
N ALA A 26 -3.72 -27.74 38.28
CA ALA A 26 -3.97 -27.65 36.85
C ALA A 26 -4.24 -26.18 36.51
N LEU A 27 -3.20 -25.47 36.07
CA LEU A 27 -3.35 -24.20 35.34
C LEU A 27 -2.99 -24.52 33.89
N ALA A 28 -4.02 -24.59 33.04
CA ALA A 28 -3.84 -24.58 31.60
C ALA A 28 -3.18 -23.24 31.19
N PRO A 29 -2.28 -23.21 30.20
CA PRO A 29 -1.86 -21.96 29.62
C PRO A 29 -3.03 -21.41 28.80
N LEU A 30 -3.64 -20.33 29.30
CA LEU A 30 -4.34 -19.39 28.42
C LEU A 30 -3.26 -18.72 27.58
N THR A 31 -3.07 -19.17 26.34
CA THR A 31 -2.45 -18.33 25.33
C THR A 31 -3.43 -17.21 25.05
N ALA A 32 -3.22 -16.07 25.71
CA ALA A 32 -3.81 -14.83 25.23
C ALA A 32 -3.15 -14.55 23.87
N ASP A 33 -3.86 -14.80 22.78
CA ASP A 33 -3.57 -14.09 21.54
C ASP A 33 -3.69 -12.61 21.88
N ALA A 34 -2.57 -11.91 21.92
CA ALA A 34 -2.60 -10.46 21.97
C ALA A 34 -3.38 -10.00 20.74
N ALA A 35 -4.41 -9.18 20.93
CA ALA A 35 -5.07 -8.53 19.80
C ALA A 35 -3.99 -7.89 18.91
N PRO A 36 -4.12 -7.96 17.57
CA PRO A 36 -3.15 -7.34 16.70
C PRO A 36 -3.00 -5.86 17.11
N VAL A 37 -1.75 -5.42 17.26
CA VAL A 37 -1.42 -4.07 17.74
C VAL A 37 -2.03 -2.99 16.82
N TRP A 38 -2.29 -3.38 15.56
CA TRP A 38 -2.85 -2.56 14.50
C TRP A 38 -4.10 -3.22 13.92
N GLY A 39 -5.12 -2.42 13.62
CA GLY A 39 -6.36 -2.87 12.96
C GLY A 39 -7.62 -2.23 13.54
N PRO A 40 -8.80 -2.67 13.08
CA PRO A 40 -9.00 -3.67 12.02
C PRO A 40 -8.62 -3.14 10.63
N LEU A 41 -8.42 -4.08 9.69
CA LEU A 41 -8.49 -3.82 8.24
C LEU A 41 -9.91 -4.09 7.77
N ALA A 42 -10.27 -3.53 6.61
CA ALA A 42 -11.54 -3.81 5.95
C ALA A 42 -11.77 -5.31 5.73
N SER A 43 -13.04 -5.71 5.64
CA SER A 43 -13.41 -7.05 5.18
C SER A 43 -12.76 -7.31 3.81
N PRO A 44 -12.19 -8.51 3.55
CA PRO A 44 -11.70 -8.85 2.22
C PRO A 44 -12.83 -8.82 1.19
N ASN A 45 -12.57 -8.25 0.02
CA ASN A 45 -13.53 -8.26 -1.08
C ASN A 45 -13.58 -9.66 -1.71
N PRO A 46 -14.76 -10.30 -1.82
CA PRO A 46 -14.90 -11.69 -2.29
C PRO A 46 -14.58 -11.90 -3.78
N HIS A 47 -14.40 -10.82 -4.55
CA HIS A 47 -14.07 -10.84 -5.96
C HIS A 47 -12.59 -10.53 -6.24
N LEU A 48 -11.80 -10.29 -5.20
CA LEU A 48 -10.34 -10.29 -5.27
C LEU A 48 -9.79 -11.70 -5.00
N GLY A 49 -8.54 -11.90 -5.43
CA GLY A 49 -7.71 -13.02 -5.02
C GLY A 49 -7.33 -12.92 -3.52
N PRO A 50 -6.21 -13.54 -3.10
CA PRO A 50 -5.83 -13.54 -1.69
C PRO A 50 -5.72 -12.13 -1.07
N ASP A 51 -6.22 -12.00 0.16
CA ASP A 51 -6.15 -10.76 0.95
C ASP A 51 -4.69 -10.40 1.24
N GLY A 52 -4.31 -9.14 0.99
CA GLY A 52 -2.94 -8.65 1.18
C GLY A 52 -2.03 -8.73 -0.05
N THR A 53 -2.40 -9.48 -1.11
CA THR A 53 -1.50 -9.72 -2.27
C THR A 53 -2.16 -9.52 -3.64
N SER A 54 -3.48 -9.37 -3.69
CA SER A 54 -4.24 -9.30 -4.95
C SER A 54 -4.36 -7.89 -5.52
N THR A 55 -3.93 -6.86 -4.79
CA THR A 55 -3.88 -5.46 -5.25
C THR A 55 -2.53 -4.82 -4.94
N MET A 56 -2.21 -3.73 -5.65
CA MET A 56 -0.96 -2.97 -5.42
C MET A 56 -0.86 -2.40 -3.99
N HIS A 57 -2.00 -2.11 -3.36
CA HIS A 57 -2.10 -1.46 -2.06
C HIS A 57 -2.56 -2.42 -0.95
N GLY A 58 -2.35 -3.73 -1.15
CA GLY A 58 -2.68 -4.79 -0.19
C GLY A 58 -4.16 -5.22 -0.19
N ASP A 59 -5.09 -4.28 -0.26
CA ASP A 59 -6.53 -4.57 -0.26
C ASP A 59 -7.32 -3.69 -1.24
N ALA A 60 -8.65 -3.88 -1.27
CA ALA A 60 -9.57 -3.10 -2.10
C ALA A 60 -9.67 -1.63 -1.65
N GLY A 61 -9.48 -1.38 -0.35
CA GLY A 61 -9.55 -0.06 0.27
C GLY A 61 -8.27 0.78 0.11
N SER A 62 -7.22 0.19 -0.46
CA SER A 62 -5.89 0.78 -0.62
C SER A 62 -5.25 1.22 0.69
N SER A 63 -5.35 0.36 1.71
CA SER A 63 -4.83 0.64 3.05
C SER A 63 -3.31 0.69 3.15
N ASP A 64 -2.58 0.10 2.19
CA ASP A 64 -1.14 -0.21 2.29
C ASP A 64 -0.78 -0.93 3.62
N ALA A 65 -1.74 -1.67 4.15
CA ALA A 65 -1.57 -2.50 5.33
C ALA A 65 -1.99 -3.94 5.01
N THR A 66 -1.31 -4.90 5.65
CA THR A 66 -1.48 -6.32 5.34
C THR A 66 -1.46 -7.19 6.58
N ARG A 67 -2.17 -8.32 6.51
CA ARG A 67 -2.16 -9.39 7.52
C ARG A 67 -0.92 -10.28 7.41
N LEU A 68 -0.08 -10.07 6.41
CA LEU A 68 1.11 -10.86 6.16
C LEU A 68 2.31 -10.28 6.90
N ALA A 69 3.12 -11.15 7.51
CA ALA A 69 4.38 -10.75 8.11
C ALA A 69 5.42 -10.50 7.01
N GLY A 70 6.25 -9.47 7.15
CA GLY A 70 7.36 -9.23 6.23
C GLY A 70 8.65 -9.93 6.68
N PRO A 71 9.79 -9.63 6.03
CA PRO A 71 11.08 -10.25 6.37
C PRO A 71 11.59 -9.93 7.79
N GLY A 72 11.00 -8.93 8.45
CA GLY A 72 11.36 -8.53 9.81
C GLY A 72 12.75 -7.88 9.90
N THR A 73 13.25 -7.80 11.13
CA THR A 73 14.50 -7.09 11.47
C THR A 73 15.77 -7.97 11.44
N GLY A 74 15.60 -9.27 11.20
CA GLY A 74 16.66 -10.27 11.29
C GLY A 74 17.67 -10.22 10.14
N ASP A 75 18.37 -11.34 9.96
CA ASP A 75 19.13 -11.59 8.74
C ASP A 75 18.14 -11.82 7.59
N VAL A 76 18.50 -11.36 6.40
CA VAL A 76 17.68 -11.50 5.20
C VAL A 76 18.54 -12.00 4.04
N SER A 77 17.91 -12.67 3.09
CA SER A 77 18.51 -12.99 1.79
C SER A 77 17.94 -12.07 0.72
N ILE A 78 18.75 -11.69 -0.27
CA ILE A 78 18.38 -10.77 -1.34
C ILE A 78 18.57 -11.46 -2.68
N ALA A 79 17.53 -11.48 -3.49
CA ALA A 79 17.53 -11.97 -4.86
C ALA A 79 17.08 -10.87 -5.83
N GLN A 80 17.51 -10.97 -7.08
CA GLN A 80 17.14 -10.03 -8.15
C GLN A 80 16.55 -10.78 -9.34
N TYR A 81 15.53 -10.20 -9.95
CA TYR A 81 14.90 -10.63 -11.20
C TYR A 81 15.17 -9.54 -12.25
N PRO A 82 16.23 -9.67 -13.08
CA PRO A 82 16.65 -8.64 -14.02
C PRO A 82 15.77 -8.68 -15.29
N LEU A 83 14.57 -8.13 -15.21
CA LEU A 83 13.56 -8.18 -16.29
C LEU A 83 13.75 -7.11 -17.38
N ALA A 84 14.75 -6.24 -17.24
CA ALA A 84 14.98 -5.09 -18.13
C ALA A 84 13.70 -4.23 -18.32
N SER A 85 12.91 -4.15 -17.25
CA SER A 85 11.57 -3.54 -17.21
C SER A 85 11.35 -2.92 -15.84
N ALA A 86 10.62 -1.81 -15.78
CA ALA A 86 10.11 -1.28 -14.52
C ALA A 86 8.83 -2.03 -14.14
N CYS A 87 8.72 -2.54 -12.91
CA CYS A 87 7.61 -3.40 -12.48
C CYS A 87 6.77 -2.73 -11.39
N PRO A 88 5.84 -1.82 -11.73
CA PRO A 88 5.05 -1.08 -10.75
C PRO A 88 4.04 -1.95 -9.99
N THR A 89 3.62 -3.07 -10.57
CA THR A 89 2.53 -3.89 -10.02
C THR A 89 3.03 -5.30 -9.82
N LEU A 90 3.06 -5.73 -8.56
CA LEU A 90 3.44 -7.07 -8.15
C LEU A 90 2.28 -7.63 -7.34
N LEU A 91 1.69 -8.74 -7.78
CA LEU A 91 0.56 -9.39 -7.15
C LEU A 91 0.86 -10.87 -6.94
N GLN A 92 0.27 -11.52 -5.94
CA GLN A 92 0.45 -12.96 -5.72
C GLN A 92 -0.91 -13.66 -5.69
N GLY A 93 -1.04 -14.72 -6.50
CA GLY A 93 -2.22 -15.57 -6.53
C GLY A 93 -2.24 -16.59 -5.38
N SER A 94 -3.36 -17.29 -5.23
CA SER A 94 -3.55 -18.33 -4.22
C SER A 94 -2.67 -19.57 -4.43
N ASP A 95 -2.10 -19.71 -5.63
CA ASP A 95 -1.13 -20.74 -5.98
C ASP A 95 0.32 -20.39 -5.61
N GLY A 96 0.54 -19.23 -4.98
CA GLY A 96 1.85 -18.74 -4.56
C GLY A 96 2.68 -18.10 -5.67
N LEU A 97 2.18 -18.07 -6.92
CA LEU A 97 2.87 -17.44 -8.04
C LEU A 97 2.65 -15.93 -8.04
N VAL A 98 3.68 -15.20 -8.45
CA VAL A 98 3.65 -13.75 -8.60
C VAL A 98 3.30 -13.38 -10.03
N VAL A 99 2.26 -12.58 -10.19
CA VAL A 99 1.89 -11.93 -11.45
C VAL A 99 2.37 -10.49 -11.40
N ALA A 100 3.40 -10.20 -12.19
CA ALA A 100 4.01 -8.87 -12.26
C ALA A 100 3.64 -8.17 -13.57
N LEU A 101 3.06 -6.97 -13.49
CA LEU A 101 2.88 -6.12 -14.65
C LEU A 101 4.05 -5.14 -14.74
N CYS A 102 4.86 -5.31 -15.78
CA CYS A 102 6.07 -4.52 -16.00
C CYS A 102 6.02 -3.76 -17.31
N THR A 103 6.73 -2.64 -17.40
CA THR A 103 6.90 -1.85 -18.62
C THR A 103 8.34 -1.96 -19.09
N THR A 104 8.56 -2.46 -20.30
CA THR A 104 9.91 -2.67 -20.85
C THR A 104 10.67 -1.36 -21.01
N MET A 105 11.96 -1.34 -20.64
CA MET A 105 12.78 -0.12 -20.79
C MET A 105 12.88 0.34 -22.25
N ILE A 106 12.94 -0.62 -23.19
CA ILE A 106 12.92 -0.36 -24.63
C ILE A 106 11.48 -0.51 -25.13
N GLY A 107 10.95 0.51 -25.82
CA GLY A 107 9.59 0.50 -26.38
C GLY A 107 8.48 0.87 -25.40
N GLN A 108 8.71 0.72 -24.08
CA GLN A 108 7.72 0.96 -23.03
C GLN A 108 6.45 0.13 -23.27
N ASN A 109 6.62 -1.17 -23.51
CA ASN A 109 5.52 -2.09 -23.74
C ASN A 109 5.10 -2.72 -22.41
N PRO A 110 3.83 -2.59 -22.00
CA PRO A 110 3.33 -3.31 -20.83
C PRO A 110 3.38 -4.82 -21.07
N THR A 111 3.94 -5.56 -20.13
CA THR A 111 4.17 -7.01 -20.21
C THR A 111 3.85 -7.64 -18.86
N VAL A 112 2.96 -8.62 -18.88
CA VAL A 112 2.64 -9.46 -17.74
C VAL A 112 3.69 -10.56 -17.65
N HIS A 113 4.24 -10.77 -16.46
CA HIS A 113 5.23 -11.78 -16.13
C HIS A 113 4.66 -12.70 -15.05
N LEU A 114 4.71 -14.01 -15.26
CA LEU A 114 4.41 -15.01 -14.22
C LEU A 114 5.73 -15.47 -13.60
N ILE A 115 5.85 -15.39 -12.29
CA ILE A 115 7.08 -15.63 -11.54
C ILE A 115 6.80 -16.64 -10.44
N ASP A 116 7.63 -17.67 -10.34
CA ASP A 116 7.72 -18.48 -9.13
C ASP A 116 8.71 -17.79 -8.18
N PRO A 117 8.24 -17.24 -7.04
CA PRO A 117 9.12 -16.53 -6.13
C PRO A 117 10.08 -17.49 -5.40
N GLU A 118 9.77 -18.77 -5.25
CA GLU A 118 10.64 -19.77 -4.61
C GLU A 118 11.72 -20.32 -5.57
N ALA A 119 11.51 -20.18 -6.88
CA ALA A 119 12.47 -20.64 -7.87
C ALA A 119 13.81 -19.88 -7.80
N PRO A 120 14.95 -20.58 -8.01
CA PRO A 120 16.24 -19.93 -8.10
C PRO A 120 16.28 -18.87 -9.21
N THR A 121 16.70 -17.65 -8.88
CA THR A 121 16.78 -16.57 -9.87
C THR A 121 17.92 -16.74 -10.89
N PHE A 122 18.76 -17.76 -10.73
CA PHE A 122 19.89 -18.05 -11.62
C PHE A 122 19.96 -19.56 -11.94
N PRO A 123 20.25 -19.98 -13.19
CA PRO A 123 20.39 -19.17 -14.41
C PRO A 123 19.05 -18.84 -15.10
N VAL A 124 17.92 -19.35 -14.59
CA VAL A 124 16.61 -19.40 -15.28
C VAL A 124 15.63 -18.31 -14.78
N GLY A 125 16.05 -17.46 -13.84
CA GLY A 125 15.15 -16.58 -13.11
C GLY A 125 14.70 -15.35 -13.87
N GLY A 126 13.41 -15.31 -14.19
CA GLY A 126 12.76 -14.05 -14.49
C GLY A 126 11.29 -14.23 -14.79
N SER A 127 10.91 -15.24 -15.56
CA SER A 127 9.51 -15.54 -15.84
C SER A 127 9.31 -16.97 -16.27
N LEU A 128 8.29 -17.60 -15.70
CA LEU A 128 7.71 -18.85 -16.14
C LEU A 128 6.96 -18.68 -17.47
N ALA A 129 6.27 -17.54 -17.61
CA ALA A 129 5.54 -17.13 -18.81
C ALA A 129 5.51 -15.60 -18.90
N GLN A 130 5.30 -15.07 -20.10
CA GLN A 130 5.11 -13.63 -20.31
C GLN A 130 4.05 -13.36 -21.39
N LEU A 131 3.29 -12.29 -21.24
CA LEU A 131 2.30 -11.83 -22.21
C LEU A 131 2.40 -10.31 -22.37
N GLN A 132 2.69 -9.84 -23.59
CA GLN A 132 2.72 -8.41 -23.89
C GLN A 132 1.30 -7.89 -24.15
N LEU A 133 0.96 -6.75 -23.53
CA LEU A 133 -0.32 -6.07 -23.70
C LEU A 133 -0.20 -4.94 -24.72
N THR A 134 -1.34 -4.52 -25.28
CA THR A 134 -1.38 -3.34 -26.13
C THR A 134 -1.06 -2.08 -25.32
N LYS A 135 -0.12 -1.27 -25.79
CA LYS A 135 0.34 -0.06 -25.11
C LYS A 135 -0.76 1.02 -25.06
N GLY A 136 -1.02 1.57 -23.88
CA GLY A 136 -1.85 2.75 -23.63
C GLY A 136 -1.03 3.98 -23.19
N SER A 137 -1.57 4.77 -22.27
CA SER A 137 -0.85 5.86 -21.60
C SER A 137 0.21 5.34 -20.60
N LEU A 138 1.14 6.21 -20.16
CA LEU A 138 2.28 5.83 -19.30
C LEU A 138 1.87 5.18 -17.96
N LEU A 139 0.80 5.67 -17.35
CA LEU A 139 0.23 5.13 -16.10
C LEU A 139 -1.08 4.36 -16.36
N GLY A 140 -1.49 4.23 -17.61
CA GLY A 140 -2.74 3.55 -17.97
C GLY A 140 -2.61 2.06 -17.72
N GLY A 141 -3.52 1.51 -16.93
CA GLY A 141 -3.60 0.07 -16.66
C GLY A 141 -2.55 -0.48 -15.69
N VAL A 142 -1.79 0.36 -14.98
CA VAL A 142 -0.82 -0.14 -13.97
C VAL A 142 -1.51 -0.63 -12.70
N TYR A 143 -2.65 -0.06 -12.31
CA TYR A 143 -3.43 -0.51 -11.15
C TYR A 143 -4.35 -1.68 -11.52
N ALA A 144 -3.73 -2.80 -11.88
CA ALA A 144 -4.40 -4.09 -12.07
C ALA A 144 -4.58 -4.81 -10.72
N TYR A 145 -5.50 -5.77 -10.69
CA TYR A 145 -5.71 -6.64 -9.53
C TYR A 145 -5.86 -8.10 -9.97
N LEU A 146 -5.70 -9.04 -9.03
CA LEU A 146 -6.05 -10.45 -9.24
C LEU A 146 -7.48 -10.69 -8.78
N ASP A 147 -8.31 -11.26 -9.64
CA ASP A 147 -9.65 -11.71 -9.22
C ASP A 147 -9.58 -13.02 -8.41
N SER A 148 -10.73 -13.47 -7.91
CA SER A 148 -10.83 -14.67 -7.06
C SER A 148 -10.40 -15.97 -7.74
N ASP A 149 -10.16 -15.95 -9.05
CA ASP A 149 -9.66 -17.09 -9.84
C ASP A 149 -8.17 -16.93 -10.20
N ASP A 150 -7.44 -16.04 -9.51
CA ASP A 150 -6.04 -15.68 -9.75
C ASP A 150 -5.76 -15.08 -11.14
N ARG A 151 -6.77 -14.53 -11.81
CA ARG A 151 -6.59 -13.88 -13.12
C ARG A 151 -6.29 -12.40 -12.95
N LEU A 152 -5.31 -11.91 -13.70
CA LEU A 152 -5.02 -10.48 -13.77
C LEU A 152 -6.15 -9.76 -14.50
N VAL A 153 -6.79 -8.83 -13.81
CA VAL A 153 -7.80 -7.93 -14.36
C VAL A 153 -7.15 -6.59 -14.69
N VAL A 154 -7.20 -6.20 -15.96
CA VAL A 154 -6.52 -5.00 -16.46
C VAL A 154 -7.28 -4.42 -17.66
N VAL A 155 -7.19 -3.11 -17.90
CA VAL A 155 -7.63 -2.50 -19.16
C VAL A 155 -6.40 -2.14 -20.00
N ASP A 156 -6.31 -2.67 -21.22
CA ASP A 156 -5.19 -2.42 -22.10
C ASP A 156 -5.37 -1.16 -22.98
N GLY A 157 -4.35 -0.83 -23.79
CA GLY A 157 -4.37 0.34 -24.68
C GLY A 157 -5.44 0.32 -25.79
N THR A 158 -6.13 -0.80 -26.00
CA THR A 158 -7.29 -0.88 -26.92
C THR A 158 -8.61 -0.53 -26.25
N ARG A 159 -8.60 -0.22 -24.94
CA ARG A 159 -9.79 -0.01 -24.10
C ARG A 159 -10.63 -1.29 -23.95
N HIS A 160 -9.96 -2.43 -23.85
CA HIS A 160 -10.59 -3.69 -23.50
C HIS A 160 -10.25 -4.06 -22.07
N LEU A 161 -11.26 -4.41 -21.27
CA LEU A 161 -11.09 -5.04 -19.96
C LEU A 161 -10.75 -6.52 -20.17
N LEU A 162 -9.52 -6.88 -19.84
CA LEU A 162 -8.98 -8.22 -19.98
C LEU A 162 -9.00 -8.94 -18.64
N ARG A 163 -9.24 -10.26 -18.67
CA ARG A 163 -8.86 -11.19 -17.61
C ARG A 163 -7.82 -12.13 -18.18
N ILE A 164 -6.66 -12.19 -17.55
CA ILE A 164 -5.53 -12.96 -18.02
C ILE A 164 -5.24 -14.04 -16.99
N GLY A 165 -5.49 -15.30 -17.34
CA GLY A 165 -5.18 -16.45 -16.51
C GLY A 165 -3.82 -17.05 -16.87
N HIS A 166 -3.36 -17.96 -16.01
CA HIS A 166 -2.20 -18.80 -16.25
C HIS A 166 -2.51 -20.28 -16.05
N GLU A 167 -1.95 -21.12 -16.93
CA GLU A 167 -2.09 -22.56 -16.84
C GLU A 167 -0.83 -23.29 -17.32
N GLN A 168 -0.67 -24.55 -16.94
CA GLN A 168 0.37 -25.42 -17.48
C GLN A 168 -0.16 -26.23 -18.66
N VAL A 169 0.43 -26.02 -19.84
CA VAL A 169 0.17 -26.83 -21.03
C VAL A 169 1.40 -27.70 -21.31
N ASN A 170 1.25 -29.02 -21.20
CA ASN A 170 2.35 -30.00 -21.35
C ASN A 170 3.56 -29.70 -20.43
N GLY A 171 3.30 -29.25 -19.20
CA GLY A 171 4.34 -28.93 -18.20
C GLY A 171 5.07 -27.61 -18.43
N THR A 172 4.56 -26.74 -19.31
CA THR A 172 5.08 -25.37 -19.51
C THR A 172 3.99 -24.37 -19.17
N TRP A 173 4.33 -23.38 -18.35
CA TRP A 173 3.43 -22.28 -18.01
C TRP A 173 3.12 -21.41 -19.22
N GLN A 174 1.87 -20.98 -19.33
CA GLN A 174 1.40 -20.03 -20.34
C GLN A 174 0.49 -18.99 -19.69
N LEU A 175 0.52 -17.77 -20.21
CA LEU A 175 -0.44 -16.70 -19.90
C LEU A 175 -1.37 -16.54 -21.11
N ALA A 176 -2.68 -16.46 -20.86
CA ALA A 176 -3.67 -16.31 -21.91
C ALA A 176 -4.78 -15.34 -21.49
N VAL A 177 -5.36 -14.63 -22.47
CA VAL A 177 -6.55 -13.82 -22.25
C VAL A 177 -7.75 -14.75 -22.19
N ASP A 178 -8.35 -14.88 -21.00
CA ASP A 178 -9.53 -15.71 -20.76
C ASP A 178 -10.80 -15.01 -21.24
N THR A 179 -10.91 -13.72 -20.93
CA THR A 179 -12.05 -12.90 -21.34
C THR A 179 -11.60 -11.50 -21.75
N SER A 180 -12.35 -10.89 -22.67
CA SER A 180 -12.16 -9.53 -23.11
C SER A 180 -13.52 -8.85 -23.25
N VAL A 181 -13.70 -7.72 -22.56
CA VAL A 181 -14.89 -6.87 -22.67
C VAL A 181 -14.50 -5.56 -23.34
N ASP A 182 -15.18 -5.23 -24.43
CA ASP A 182 -14.97 -4.01 -25.21
C ASP A 182 -15.57 -2.79 -24.49
N LEU A 183 -14.73 -1.83 -24.09
CA LEU A 183 -15.15 -0.58 -23.45
C LEU A 183 -15.03 0.63 -24.38
N THR A 184 -14.82 0.43 -25.68
CA THR A 184 -14.60 1.53 -26.64
C THR A 184 -15.78 2.49 -26.77
N THR A 185 -16.99 2.04 -26.42
CA THR A 185 -18.20 2.88 -26.36
C THR A 185 -18.37 3.62 -25.04
N ALA A 186 -17.77 3.11 -23.96
CA ALA A 186 -17.83 3.69 -22.62
C ALA A 186 -16.67 4.67 -22.35
N ILE A 187 -15.51 4.42 -22.97
CA ILE A 187 -14.27 5.18 -22.80
C ILE A 187 -13.93 5.86 -24.13
N PRO A 188 -13.87 7.22 -24.16
CA PRO A 188 -13.53 7.98 -25.36
C PRO A 188 -12.16 7.62 -25.95
N ASP A 189 -12.00 7.81 -27.26
CA ASP A 189 -10.69 7.75 -27.91
C ASP A 189 -9.71 8.75 -27.28
N GLY A 190 -8.49 8.29 -26.99
CA GLY A 190 -7.45 9.10 -26.36
C GLY A 190 -7.50 9.11 -24.82
N ASP A 191 -8.57 8.57 -24.22
CA ASP A 191 -8.66 8.35 -22.78
C ASP A 191 -8.26 6.92 -22.40
N ASN A 192 -7.81 6.72 -21.17
CA ASN A 192 -7.30 5.45 -20.66
C ASN A 192 -7.75 5.24 -19.22
N VAL A 193 -8.01 3.99 -18.83
CA VAL A 193 -8.26 3.65 -17.43
C VAL A 193 -6.98 3.89 -16.63
N THR A 194 -7.09 4.70 -15.58
CA THR A 194 -6.02 4.91 -14.61
C THR A 194 -6.05 3.78 -13.59
N GLY A 195 -7.20 3.52 -12.93
CA GLY A 195 -7.33 2.43 -11.96
C GLY A 195 -8.66 1.70 -12.03
N LEU A 196 -8.64 0.46 -11.55
CA LEU A 196 -9.82 -0.40 -11.45
C LEU A 196 -9.78 -1.27 -10.18
N ALA A 197 -10.95 -1.62 -9.67
CA ALA A 197 -11.12 -2.51 -8.53
C ALA A 197 -12.53 -3.12 -8.56
N PRO A 198 -12.75 -4.32 -8.01
CA PRO A 198 -14.10 -4.86 -7.90
C PRO A 198 -14.86 -4.23 -6.73
N ASP A 199 -16.20 -4.18 -6.81
CA ASP A 199 -17.05 -3.99 -5.63
C ASP A 199 -17.53 -5.34 -5.05
N TRP A 200 -18.28 -5.30 -3.95
CA TRP A 200 -18.80 -6.49 -3.26
C TRP A 200 -19.95 -7.18 -4.01
N ALA A 201 -20.48 -6.55 -5.06
CA ALA A 201 -21.47 -7.15 -5.95
C ALA A 201 -20.83 -7.84 -7.18
N GLY A 202 -19.51 -7.68 -7.35
CA GLY A 202 -18.73 -8.27 -8.45
C GLY A 202 -18.67 -7.41 -9.71
N ASN A 203 -19.11 -6.15 -9.64
CA ASN A 203 -18.89 -5.20 -10.74
C ASN A 203 -17.43 -4.77 -10.71
N VAL A 204 -16.83 -4.59 -11.89
CA VAL A 204 -15.52 -3.96 -12.02
C VAL A 204 -15.72 -2.46 -12.12
N TRP A 205 -15.32 -1.72 -11.09
CA TRP A 205 -15.22 -0.27 -11.14
C TRP A 205 -13.96 0.15 -11.87
N PHE A 206 -14.05 1.24 -12.63
CA PHE A 206 -12.90 1.87 -13.27
C PHE A 206 -13.03 3.39 -13.26
N ALA A 207 -11.90 4.08 -13.27
CA ALA A 207 -11.83 5.50 -13.56
C ALA A 207 -10.79 5.79 -14.63
N THR A 208 -11.07 6.76 -15.49
CA THR A 208 -10.20 7.16 -16.60
C THR A 208 -9.47 8.47 -16.30
N GLY A 209 -8.32 8.66 -16.95
CA GLY A 209 -7.55 9.90 -16.84
C GLY A 209 -8.35 11.15 -17.20
N GLY A 210 -9.27 11.03 -18.16
CA GLY A 210 -10.18 12.08 -18.62
C GLY A 210 -11.39 12.35 -17.73
N GLY A 211 -11.51 11.70 -16.56
CA GLY A 211 -12.58 11.96 -15.60
C GLY A 211 -13.88 11.21 -15.89
N ILE A 212 -13.83 10.05 -16.53
CA ILE A 212 -14.96 9.11 -16.59
C ILE A 212 -14.85 8.11 -15.44
N VAL A 213 -15.93 7.89 -14.71
CA VAL A 213 -16.05 6.81 -13.72
C VAL A 213 -17.11 5.84 -14.19
N GLY A 214 -16.83 4.55 -14.14
CA GLY A 214 -17.72 3.54 -14.65
C GLY A 214 -17.66 2.21 -13.91
N THR A 215 -18.63 1.37 -14.25
CA THR A 215 -18.74 -0.03 -13.81
C THR A 215 -18.87 -0.92 -15.02
N VAL A 216 -18.43 -2.17 -14.89
CA VAL A 216 -18.70 -3.26 -15.81
C VAL A 216 -19.36 -4.39 -15.01
N ASP A 217 -20.60 -4.72 -15.35
CA ASP A 217 -21.33 -5.80 -14.68
C ASP A 217 -20.87 -7.19 -15.13
N ALA A 218 -21.38 -8.24 -14.48
CA ALA A 218 -21.05 -9.63 -14.81
C ALA A 218 -21.46 -10.06 -16.23
N GLN A 219 -22.32 -9.30 -16.92
CA GLN A 219 -22.69 -9.54 -18.31
C GLN A 219 -21.78 -8.78 -19.30
N GLY A 220 -20.82 -8.00 -18.78
CA GLY A 220 -19.92 -7.18 -19.57
C GLY A 220 -20.54 -5.86 -20.04
N ALA A 221 -21.68 -5.44 -19.48
CA ALA A 221 -22.27 -4.15 -19.82
C ALA A 221 -21.63 -3.04 -19.00
N ALA A 222 -21.09 -2.04 -19.69
CA ALA A 222 -20.46 -0.88 -19.10
C ALA A 222 -21.45 0.28 -18.89
N ARG A 223 -21.40 0.91 -17.72
CA ARG A 223 -22.17 2.12 -17.38
C ARG A 223 -21.24 3.16 -16.81
N THR A 224 -21.45 4.42 -17.18
CA THR A 224 -20.53 5.50 -16.83
C THR A 224 -21.24 6.76 -16.38
N ILE A 225 -20.48 7.60 -15.70
CA ILE A 225 -20.76 9.01 -15.48
C ILE A 225 -19.50 9.81 -15.83
N ALA A 226 -19.70 11.04 -16.29
CA ALA A 226 -18.61 12.00 -16.45
C ALA A 226 -18.52 12.88 -15.18
N LEU A 227 -17.31 13.04 -14.66
CA LEU A 227 -16.99 14.03 -13.64
C LEU A 227 -16.93 15.44 -14.26
N PRO A 228 -16.95 16.52 -13.44
CA PRO A 228 -16.88 17.89 -13.96
C PRO A 228 -15.69 18.13 -14.88
N ASP A 229 -15.91 18.94 -15.94
CA ASP A 229 -14.88 19.27 -16.92
C ASP A 229 -13.61 19.82 -16.26
N GLY A 230 -12.45 19.30 -16.67
CA GLY A 230 -11.13 19.71 -16.18
C GLY A 230 -10.62 18.91 -14.98
N GLU A 231 -11.46 18.09 -14.36
CA GLU A 231 -11.02 17.12 -13.36
C GLU A 231 -10.39 15.89 -14.02
N GLN A 232 -9.21 15.50 -13.55
CA GLN A 232 -8.47 14.35 -14.07
C GLN A 232 -8.20 13.35 -12.95
N VAL A 233 -8.28 12.05 -13.25
CA VAL A 233 -7.91 10.98 -12.30
C VAL A 233 -6.49 10.51 -12.64
N GLN A 234 -5.54 10.83 -11.77
CA GLN A 234 -4.11 10.61 -12.04
C GLN A 234 -3.49 9.50 -11.19
N ASN A 235 -4.25 8.91 -10.27
CA ASN A 235 -3.87 7.75 -9.46
C ASN A 235 -5.04 6.73 -9.42
N SER A 236 -4.93 5.67 -8.61
CA SER A 236 -5.91 4.58 -8.53
C SER A 236 -7.25 5.01 -7.92
N ILE A 237 -8.20 4.07 -7.90
CA ILE A 237 -9.46 4.13 -7.16
C ILE A 237 -9.43 3.07 -6.04
N SER A 238 -10.36 3.19 -5.09
CA SER A 238 -10.49 2.25 -3.97
C SER A 238 -11.94 1.90 -3.73
N THR A 239 -12.22 0.68 -3.30
CA THR A 239 -13.58 0.20 -3.02
C THR A 239 -13.70 -0.28 -1.58
N SER A 240 -14.89 -0.11 -1.01
CA SER A 240 -15.31 -0.63 0.29
C SER A 240 -16.72 -1.22 0.18
N GLU A 241 -17.22 -1.87 1.25
CA GLU A 241 -18.60 -2.35 1.31
C GLU A 241 -19.63 -1.23 1.12
N ASP A 242 -19.23 0.02 1.45
CA ASP A 242 -20.09 1.19 1.42
C ASP A 242 -20.01 1.98 0.09
N GLY A 243 -19.02 1.69 -0.77
CA GLY A 243 -18.93 2.28 -2.11
C GLY A 243 -17.50 2.43 -2.64
N THR A 244 -17.36 3.28 -3.66
CA THR A 244 -16.13 3.46 -4.43
C THR A 244 -15.62 4.88 -4.29
N ALA A 245 -14.37 5.02 -3.86
CA ALA A 245 -13.70 6.30 -3.73
C ALA A 245 -12.88 6.62 -4.98
N VAL A 246 -12.99 7.87 -5.45
CA VAL A 246 -12.19 8.39 -6.57
C VAL A 246 -11.62 9.75 -6.17
N ALA A 247 -10.32 9.94 -6.36
CA ALA A 247 -9.67 11.23 -6.20
C ALA A 247 -9.30 11.80 -7.58
N THR A 248 -9.77 13.00 -7.87
CA THR A 248 -9.36 13.77 -9.05
C THR A 248 -8.32 14.80 -8.68
N THR A 249 -7.82 15.55 -9.65
CA THR A 249 -6.98 16.74 -9.44
C THR A 249 -7.65 17.85 -8.62
N HIS A 250 -8.97 17.82 -8.39
CA HIS A 250 -9.73 18.90 -7.73
C HIS A 250 -10.52 18.44 -6.50
N ALA A 251 -10.98 17.19 -6.46
CA ALA A 251 -11.92 16.75 -5.46
C ALA A 251 -11.80 15.25 -5.16
N THR A 252 -12.26 14.87 -3.98
CA THR A 252 -12.48 13.50 -3.56
C THR A 252 -13.97 13.18 -3.68
N TYR A 253 -14.28 11.96 -4.12
CA TYR A 253 -15.62 11.46 -4.36
C TYR A 253 -15.84 10.14 -3.65
N GLN A 254 -17.08 9.94 -3.22
CA GLN A 254 -17.66 8.62 -2.96
C GLN A 254 -18.76 8.37 -3.97
N LEU A 255 -18.80 7.15 -4.47
CA LEU A 255 -19.78 6.70 -5.44
C LEU A 255 -20.39 5.37 -5.01
N SER A 256 -21.64 5.16 -5.38
CA SER A 256 -22.34 3.88 -5.26
C SER A 256 -22.81 3.39 -6.63
N ALA A 257 -23.04 2.09 -6.74
CA ALA A 257 -23.66 1.49 -7.92
C ALA A 257 -25.15 1.22 -7.62
N GLY A 258 -26.02 1.66 -8.53
CA GLY A 258 -27.43 1.29 -8.50
C GLY A 258 -27.66 -0.20 -8.77
N PRO A 259 -28.93 -0.69 -8.70
CA PRO A 259 -29.25 -2.10 -8.93
C PRO A 259 -28.88 -2.64 -10.32
N ASP A 260 -28.73 -1.75 -11.31
CA ASP A 260 -28.27 -2.06 -12.66
C ASP A 260 -26.78 -1.77 -12.84
N ALA A 261 -26.00 -1.65 -11.77
CA ALA A 261 -24.62 -1.21 -11.75
C ALA A 261 -24.41 0.25 -12.21
N GLN A 262 -25.43 1.07 -12.45
CA GLN A 262 -25.23 2.47 -12.84
C GLN A 262 -24.51 3.25 -11.72
N PRO A 263 -23.35 3.89 -12.00
CA PRO A 263 -22.68 4.73 -11.01
C PRO A 263 -23.51 5.96 -10.63
N ALA A 264 -23.48 6.32 -9.35
CA ALA A 264 -24.03 7.54 -8.79
C ALA A 264 -23.01 8.17 -7.83
N ILE A 265 -22.92 9.50 -7.83
CA ILE A 265 -22.10 10.24 -6.86
C ILE A 265 -22.90 10.38 -5.57
N ASP A 266 -22.38 9.84 -4.47
CA ASP A 266 -22.99 9.99 -3.15
C ASP A 266 -22.59 11.33 -2.54
N TRP A 267 -21.30 11.68 -2.64
CA TRP A 267 -20.80 12.99 -2.28
C TRP A 267 -19.52 13.36 -3.03
N ARG A 268 -19.24 14.68 -3.04
CA ARG A 268 -18.02 15.29 -3.56
C ARG A 268 -17.46 16.29 -2.54
N ARG A 269 -16.14 16.31 -2.35
CA ARG A 269 -15.43 17.29 -1.52
C ARG A 269 -14.23 17.86 -2.26
N GLU A 270 -14.23 19.17 -2.47
CA GLU A 270 -13.06 19.88 -2.99
C GLU A 270 -11.99 19.97 -1.93
N TYR A 271 -10.73 19.95 -2.36
CA TYR A 271 -9.58 20.14 -1.49
C TYR A 271 -8.64 21.21 -2.08
N ASP A 272 -7.72 21.70 -1.26
CA ASP A 272 -6.70 22.64 -1.73
C ASP A 272 -5.66 21.91 -2.59
N ARG A 273 -5.78 22.04 -3.91
CA ARG A 273 -4.81 21.48 -4.88
C ARG A 273 -3.56 22.34 -5.09
N GLY A 274 -3.42 23.45 -4.34
CA GLY A 274 -2.32 24.39 -4.47
C GLY A 274 -2.26 25.11 -5.82
N SER A 275 -1.27 25.98 -5.96
CA SER A 275 -1.09 26.79 -7.18
C SER A 275 -0.42 26.04 -8.34
N ALA A 276 0.28 24.94 -8.06
CA ALA A 276 0.96 24.11 -9.06
C ALA A 276 1.29 22.71 -8.53
N ARG A 277 1.74 21.82 -9.41
CA ARG A 277 2.39 20.55 -9.04
C ARG A 277 3.66 20.84 -8.23
N LYS A 278 3.96 20.02 -7.22
CA LYS A 278 5.19 20.15 -6.42
C LYS A 278 6.30 19.22 -6.95
N PRO A 279 7.59 19.52 -6.71
CA PRO A 279 8.68 18.58 -6.97
C PRO A 279 8.43 17.22 -6.33
N GLY A 280 8.65 16.14 -7.08
CA GLY A 280 8.41 14.78 -6.58
C GLY A 280 6.93 14.36 -6.56
N GLN A 281 6.07 15.09 -7.28
CA GLN A 281 4.74 14.67 -7.68
C GLN A 281 4.67 14.37 -9.18
N LEU A 282 3.83 13.42 -9.55
CA LEU A 282 3.42 13.07 -10.91
C LEU A 282 2.15 13.82 -11.33
N SER A 283 1.42 14.42 -10.38
CA SER A 283 0.12 15.05 -10.61
C SER A 283 -0.02 16.46 -10.01
N TRP A 284 -0.88 17.31 -10.59
CA TRP A 284 -1.28 18.58 -9.97
C TRP A 284 -2.59 18.41 -9.19
N GLY A 285 -2.46 17.86 -7.98
CA GLY A 285 -3.55 17.52 -7.10
C GLY A 285 -3.03 16.69 -5.93
N THR A 286 -3.89 15.87 -5.33
CA THR A 286 -3.50 15.02 -4.20
C THR A 286 -2.35 14.07 -4.52
N GLY A 287 -2.31 13.55 -5.75
CA GLY A 287 -1.36 12.51 -6.14
C GLY A 287 -1.49 11.20 -5.36
N SER A 288 -2.43 11.08 -4.44
CA SER A 288 -2.68 9.90 -3.63
C SER A 288 -3.86 9.10 -4.17
N THR A 289 -3.77 7.76 -4.12
CA THR A 289 -4.95 6.90 -4.10
C THR A 289 -5.77 7.24 -2.84
N PRO A 290 -7.11 7.37 -2.91
CA PRO A 290 -7.92 7.64 -1.72
C PRO A 290 -8.02 6.38 -0.85
N THR A 291 -7.58 6.46 0.41
CA THR A 291 -7.44 5.27 1.27
C THR A 291 -8.58 5.15 2.27
N TYR A 292 -9.22 3.98 2.35
CA TYR A 292 -10.18 3.65 3.39
C TYR A 292 -9.49 3.12 4.65
N PHE A 293 -10.00 3.52 5.81
CA PHE A 293 -9.56 3.01 7.12
C PHE A 293 -10.63 3.27 8.19
N GLY A 294 -10.48 2.66 9.36
CA GLY A 294 -11.30 2.99 10.52
C GLY A 294 -11.25 1.93 11.63
N PRO A 295 -11.64 2.30 12.86
CA PRO A 295 -11.40 1.48 14.06
C PRO A 295 -12.43 0.34 14.27
N VAL A 296 -13.51 0.27 13.50
CA VAL A 296 -14.59 -0.71 13.64
C VAL A 296 -14.69 -1.62 12.42
N THR A 297 -14.86 -1.06 11.22
CA THR A 297 -15.01 -1.83 9.98
C THR A 297 -13.78 -1.77 9.08
N GLY A 298 -12.88 -0.81 9.31
CA GLY A 298 -11.74 -0.56 8.43
C GLY A 298 -12.10 0.28 7.21
N SER A 299 -13.26 0.95 7.20
CA SER A 299 -13.77 1.71 6.05
C SER A 299 -14.59 2.97 6.42
N GLU A 300 -14.70 3.31 7.70
CA GLU A 300 -15.54 4.42 8.18
C GLU A 300 -15.00 5.79 7.76
N TYR A 301 -13.70 5.85 7.51
CA TYR A 301 -13.00 7.04 7.08
C TYR A 301 -12.36 6.83 5.72
N LEU A 302 -12.28 7.92 4.97
CA LEU A 302 -11.54 8.03 3.72
C LEU A 302 -10.51 9.15 3.86
N THR A 303 -9.27 8.91 3.42
CA THR A 303 -8.19 9.88 3.52
C THR A 303 -7.48 10.14 2.21
N ILE A 304 -7.02 11.39 2.04
CA ILE A 304 -6.06 11.82 1.03
C ILE A 304 -5.09 12.84 1.62
N VAL A 305 -4.01 13.14 0.91
CA VAL A 305 -3.14 14.28 1.22
C VAL A 305 -3.42 15.39 0.20
N ASP A 306 -3.73 16.60 0.65
CA ASP A 306 -3.94 17.73 -0.25
C ASP A 306 -2.63 18.23 -0.90
N ASN A 307 -2.72 19.24 -1.75
CA ASN A 307 -1.55 19.85 -2.37
C ASN A 307 -1.41 21.33 -2.02
N ALA A 308 -1.87 21.72 -0.83
CA ALA A 308 -1.89 23.11 -0.38
C ALA A 308 -0.52 23.79 -0.47
N ASP A 309 -0.52 25.09 -0.74
CA ASP A 309 0.72 25.88 -0.78
C ASP A 309 1.33 26.02 0.63
N GLY A 310 2.66 26.04 0.71
CA GLY A 310 3.39 26.09 1.99
C GLY A 310 3.50 24.73 2.69
N GLN A 311 2.38 24.17 3.15
CA GLN A 311 2.34 22.87 3.83
C GLN A 311 1.09 22.07 3.41
N VAL A 312 1.30 20.83 2.96
CA VAL A 312 0.23 19.89 2.65
C VAL A 312 -0.45 19.38 3.92
N ASN A 313 -1.71 18.98 3.79
CA ASN A 313 -2.52 18.50 4.90
C ASN A 313 -3.04 17.10 4.60
N LEU A 314 -3.08 16.27 5.64
CA LEU A 314 -3.91 15.08 5.65
C LEU A 314 -5.36 15.50 5.81
N LEU A 315 -6.23 15.04 4.91
CA LEU A 315 -7.67 15.26 4.98
C LEU A 315 -8.36 13.94 5.27
N VAL A 316 -9.15 13.89 6.34
CA VAL A 316 -9.93 12.72 6.72
C VAL A 316 -11.41 13.05 6.61
N TYR A 317 -12.15 12.25 5.85
CA TYR A 317 -13.60 12.37 5.67
C TYR A 317 -14.30 11.14 6.25
N ARG A 318 -15.54 11.30 6.72
CA ARG A 318 -16.44 10.16 6.96
C ARG A 318 -16.87 9.58 5.61
N SER A 319 -16.62 8.30 5.36
CA SER A 319 -16.92 7.63 4.08
C SER A 319 -18.40 7.73 3.71
N ALA A 320 -19.30 7.64 4.68
CA ALA A 320 -20.75 7.64 4.43
C ALA A 320 -21.34 9.01 4.03
N SER A 321 -20.70 10.12 4.42
CA SER A 321 -21.30 11.47 4.27
C SER A 321 -20.38 12.51 3.61
N GLY A 322 -19.09 12.22 3.54
CA GLY A 322 -18.05 13.16 3.15
C GLY A 322 -17.82 14.28 4.16
N GLU A 323 -18.39 14.19 5.37
CA GLU A 323 -18.10 15.17 6.43
C GLU A 323 -16.59 15.13 6.76
N GLU A 324 -15.94 16.30 6.75
CA GLU A 324 -14.53 16.40 7.17
C GLU A 324 -14.44 16.16 8.68
N VAL A 325 -13.68 15.14 9.05
CA VAL A 325 -13.34 14.82 10.44
C VAL A 325 -12.19 15.71 10.90
N CYS A 326 -11.16 15.85 10.06
CA CYS A 326 -10.02 16.69 10.34
C CYS A 326 -9.26 17.08 9.07
N LYS A 327 -8.53 18.19 9.22
CA LYS A 327 -7.48 18.65 8.31
C LYS A 327 -6.22 18.88 9.14
N GLU A 328 -5.26 17.97 9.05
CA GLU A 328 -4.04 18.00 9.87
C GLU A 328 -2.81 18.32 9.01
N PRO A 329 -2.03 19.36 9.34
CA PRO A 329 -0.79 19.65 8.63
C PRO A 329 0.23 18.52 8.79
N VAL A 330 0.72 17.98 7.68
CA VAL A 330 1.74 16.91 7.66
C VAL A 330 2.95 17.35 6.85
N LEU A 331 4.05 16.61 6.93
CA LEU A 331 5.23 16.82 6.10
C LEU A 331 5.73 18.29 6.09
N PRO A 332 6.19 18.83 7.24
CA PRO A 332 6.51 20.25 7.35
C PRO A 332 7.54 20.67 6.30
N PRO A 333 7.38 21.89 5.73
CA PRO A 333 8.36 22.41 4.78
C PRO A 333 9.73 22.54 5.46
N GLY A 334 10.80 22.23 4.74
CA GLY A 334 12.15 22.51 5.23
C GLY A 334 12.42 24.00 5.31
N ASP A 335 13.21 24.43 6.30
CA ASP A 335 13.66 25.82 6.42
C ASP A 335 14.33 26.26 5.11
N GLY A 336 13.67 27.16 4.38
CA GLY A 336 14.12 27.71 3.10
C GLY A 336 15.33 28.66 3.21
N GLY A 337 16.23 28.43 4.17
CA GLY A 337 17.39 29.28 4.43
C GLY A 337 18.54 29.00 3.48
N SER A 338 18.87 29.97 2.62
CA SER A 338 20.19 30.10 2.00
C SER A 338 21.29 29.75 3.02
N LEU A 339 22.10 28.72 2.73
CA LEU A 339 23.28 28.37 3.51
C LEU A 339 24.29 29.53 3.47
N SER A 340 24.19 30.45 4.43
CA SER A 340 25.23 31.44 4.72
C SER A 340 25.76 31.23 6.14
N GLY A 341 26.97 30.66 6.24
CA GLY A 341 27.78 30.54 7.46
C GLY A 341 27.38 29.37 8.37
N SER A 342 28.26 28.53 8.90
CA SER A 342 29.71 28.61 9.07
C SER A 342 30.29 27.20 9.07
N SER A 343 31.46 27.06 8.47
CA SER A 343 32.29 25.85 8.52
C SER A 343 32.75 25.58 9.94
N ASP A 344 32.25 24.52 10.57
CA ASP A 344 32.97 23.84 11.64
C ASP A 344 33.31 22.42 11.20
N SER A 345 34.60 22.24 10.94
CA SER A 345 35.23 21.00 10.56
C SER A 345 35.47 20.13 11.80
N SER A 346 34.81 18.97 11.86
CA SER A 346 35.35 17.80 12.57
C SER A 346 34.85 16.52 11.90
N GLY A 347 35.79 15.67 11.50
CA GLY A 347 35.54 14.46 10.72
C GLY A 347 35.15 13.24 11.56
N GLY A 348 34.55 12.26 10.90
CA GLY A 348 34.29 10.92 11.44
C GLY A 348 33.41 10.10 10.49
N SER A 349 33.98 9.01 9.95
CA SER A 349 33.29 8.02 9.12
C SER A 349 32.22 7.23 9.87
N GLY A 350 31.15 6.85 9.17
CA GLY A 350 30.15 5.85 9.60
C GLY A 350 28.83 6.47 10.07
N GLY A 351 27.98 6.87 9.11
CA GLY A 351 26.67 7.48 9.39
C GLY A 351 25.66 6.47 9.93
N SER A 352 25.49 6.45 11.25
CA SER A 352 24.32 5.89 11.94
C SER A 352 23.10 6.76 11.62
N LEU A 353 22.03 6.18 11.07
CA LEU A 353 20.76 6.84 10.79
C LEU A 353 19.86 6.99 12.04
N SER A 354 20.40 6.76 13.24
CA SER A 354 19.68 6.98 14.50
C SER A 354 19.98 8.39 15.02
N GLY A 355 19.16 9.37 14.62
CA GLY A 355 19.20 10.71 15.19
C GLY A 355 17.84 11.37 15.12
N SER A 356 17.08 11.30 16.22
CA SER A 356 15.99 12.24 16.50
C SER A 356 16.62 13.62 16.77
N VAL A 357 16.86 14.39 15.72
CA VAL A 357 17.40 15.75 15.84
C VAL A 357 16.25 16.70 16.18
N SER A 358 16.21 17.19 17.41
CA SER A 358 15.46 18.42 17.75
C SER A 358 16.11 19.57 16.99
N GLY A 359 15.49 19.92 15.87
CA GLY A 359 15.97 20.86 14.86
C GLY A 359 15.45 20.37 13.50
N SER A 360 14.15 20.55 13.26
CA SER A 360 13.46 19.99 12.08
C SER A 360 13.98 20.63 10.82
N VAL A 361 14.90 19.95 10.14
CA VAL A 361 15.09 20.14 8.71
C VAL A 361 13.87 19.50 8.06
N GLY A 362 12.79 20.26 7.84
CA GLY A 362 11.49 19.72 7.39
C GLY A 362 11.59 18.80 6.17
N SER A 363 10.69 17.81 6.10
CA SER A 363 10.67 16.73 5.11
C SER A 363 10.40 17.17 3.66
N GLY A 364 10.02 18.44 3.51
CA GLY A 364 9.43 18.95 2.27
C GLY A 364 7.94 18.64 2.21
N SER A 365 7.18 19.60 1.72
CA SER A 365 5.72 19.59 1.69
C SER A 365 5.25 19.01 0.35
N GLY A 366 4.94 17.70 0.32
CA GLY A 366 4.40 17.04 -0.87
C GLY A 366 4.44 15.52 -0.77
N SER A 367 3.39 14.87 -1.29
CA SER A 367 3.28 13.43 -1.42
C SER A 367 2.63 13.05 -2.76
N GLU A 368 2.98 11.89 -3.28
CA GLU A 368 2.40 11.23 -4.47
C GLU A 368 2.03 9.77 -4.17
N ASN A 369 2.21 9.32 -2.92
CA ASN A 369 1.90 7.96 -2.52
C ASN A 369 0.61 7.97 -1.72
N SER A 370 -0.11 6.85 -1.77
CA SER A 370 -1.16 6.56 -0.81
C SER A 370 -0.61 6.55 0.62
N PRO A 371 -1.34 7.13 1.59
CA PRO A 371 -1.08 6.92 3.00
C PRO A 371 -1.38 5.47 3.39
N ILE A 372 -0.60 4.95 4.35
CA ILE A 372 -1.05 3.75 5.07
C ILE A 372 -2.22 4.15 5.97
N GLY A 373 -3.35 3.45 5.89
CA GLY A 373 -4.52 3.67 6.75
C GLY A 373 -4.93 2.39 7.47
N VAL A 374 -4.88 2.38 8.80
CA VAL A 374 -5.22 1.17 9.59
C VAL A 374 -5.79 1.55 10.96
N GLY A 375 -6.94 0.96 11.33
CA GLY A 375 -7.61 1.32 12.59
C GLY A 375 -7.91 2.82 12.63
N ASN A 376 -7.35 3.54 13.60
CA ASN A 376 -7.47 4.99 13.70
C ASN A 376 -6.22 5.76 13.23
N SER A 377 -5.22 5.09 12.65
CA SER A 377 -3.93 5.69 12.31
C SER A 377 -3.73 5.83 10.81
N VAL A 378 -3.08 6.93 10.43
CA VAL A 378 -2.65 7.22 9.06
C VAL A 378 -1.18 7.58 9.03
N PHE A 379 -0.42 7.02 8.08
CA PHE A 379 1.00 7.29 7.90
C PHE A 379 1.26 7.88 6.51
N VAL A 380 1.78 9.09 6.47
CA VAL A 380 2.03 9.82 5.23
C VAL A 380 3.52 9.90 4.96
N ALA A 381 3.97 9.36 3.83
CA ALA A 381 5.36 9.47 3.37
C ALA A 381 5.56 10.69 2.45
N SER A 382 6.68 11.39 2.62
CA SER A 382 7.09 12.48 1.73
C SER A 382 7.71 11.92 0.45
N THR A 383 7.21 12.39 -0.69
CA THR A 383 7.86 12.23 -1.99
C THR A 383 8.49 13.53 -2.46
N TYR A 384 8.42 14.61 -1.68
CA TYR A 384 8.86 15.94 -2.09
C TYR A 384 10.33 15.94 -2.52
N GLY A 385 10.58 16.35 -3.77
CA GLY A 385 11.91 16.35 -4.38
C GLY A 385 12.38 15.01 -4.96
N TYR A 386 11.55 13.96 -4.95
CA TYR A 386 11.89 12.67 -5.57
C TYR A 386 12.14 12.81 -7.08
N PRO A 387 13.22 12.23 -7.64
CA PRO A 387 13.65 12.49 -9.01
C PRO A 387 12.99 11.54 -10.03
N TYR A 388 11.71 11.73 -10.31
CA TYR A 388 11.05 10.97 -11.38
C TYR A 388 11.65 11.28 -12.75
N PRO A 389 12.00 10.27 -13.56
CA PRO A 389 12.61 10.48 -14.88
C PRO A 389 11.60 10.99 -15.92
N THR A 390 10.30 10.75 -15.72
CA THR A 390 9.22 11.15 -16.63
C THR A 390 7.93 11.33 -15.82
N VAL A 391 7.09 12.27 -16.24
CA VAL A 391 5.76 12.51 -15.67
C VAL A 391 4.66 12.31 -16.72
N PRO A 392 3.41 12.04 -16.32
CA PRO A 392 2.28 11.96 -17.23
C PRO A 392 2.09 13.22 -18.08
N ALA A 393 1.53 13.05 -19.27
CA ALA A 393 1.13 14.18 -20.10
C ALA A 393 0.07 15.03 -19.37
N GLY A 394 0.22 16.36 -19.41
CA GLY A 394 -0.72 17.27 -18.75
C GLY A 394 -0.51 17.48 -17.25
N ALA A 395 0.50 16.86 -16.63
CA ALA A 395 0.83 17.02 -15.20
C ALA A 395 1.23 18.46 -14.79
N GLY A 396 1.55 19.32 -15.76
CA GLY A 396 2.04 20.68 -15.51
C GLY A 396 3.49 20.73 -15.01
N GLU A 397 4.06 21.93 -14.97
CA GLU A 397 5.39 22.16 -14.42
C GLU A 397 5.36 22.09 -12.89
N ALA A 398 6.43 21.55 -12.31
CA ALA A 398 6.62 21.60 -10.88
C ALA A 398 7.04 23.02 -10.47
N VAL A 399 6.51 23.52 -9.35
CA VAL A 399 6.95 24.78 -8.75
C VAL A 399 7.35 24.55 -7.29
N PRO A 400 8.65 24.74 -6.94
CA PRO A 400 9.78 24.98 -7.85
C PRO A 400 10.02 23.79 -8.81
N ALA A 401 10.89 23.95 -9.81
CA ALA A 401 11.14 22.89 -10.80
C ALA A 401 11.80 21.63 -10.19
N SER A 402 12.55 21.80 -9.11
CA SER A 402 13.17 20.71 -8.35
C SER A 402 13.37 21.10 -6.88
N ALA A 403 13.55 20.10 -6.03
CA ALA A 403 13.89 20.26 -4.63
C ALA A 403 14.75 19.09 -4.13
N PRO A 404 15.49 19.23 -3.03
CA PRO A 404 16.17 18.11 -2.40
C PRO A 404 15.17 17.06 -1.90
N PHE A 405 15.48 15.78 -2.09
CA PHE A 405 14.71 14.68 -1.53
C PHE A 405 15.20 14.36 -0.11
N ARG A 406 14.65 15.05 0.89
CA ARG A 406 15.03 14.87 2.31
C ARG A 406 14.35 13.67 2.97
N GLY A 407 13.25 13.21 2.39
CA GLY A 407 12.42 12.16 2.97
C GLY A 407 11.62 12.66 4.16
N GLY A 408 10.87 11.75 4.76
CA GLY A 408 10.08 11.99 5.95
C GLY A 408 8.80 11.20 5.93
N MET A 409 8.29 10.93 7.12
CA MET A 409 7.02 10.28 7.33
C MET A 409 6.34 10.90 8.54
N THR A 410 5.02 11.08 8.48
CA THR A 410 4.21 11.60 9.58
C THR A 410 3.14 10.58 9.94
N ARG A 411 3.01 10.24 11.23
CA ARG A 411 1.84 9.51 11.74
C ARG A 411 0.84 10.50 12.31
N VAL A 412 -0.41 10.36 11.91
CA VAL A 412 -1.56 11.06 12.46
C VAL A 412 -2.56 10.02 12.94
N ASP A 413 -3.13 10.21 14.12
CA ASP A 413 -4.25 9.39 14.58
C ASP A 413 -5.53 10.21 14.59
N VAL A 414 -6.64 9.63 14.15
CA VAL A 414 -7.99 10.12 14.39
C VAL A 414 -8.32 9.94 15.87
N ASP A 415 -8.91 10.96 16.49
CA ASP A 415 -9.32 10.96 17.89
C ASP A 415 -10.37 9.87 18.15
N ALA A 416 -10.41 9.36 19.39
CA ALA A 416 -11.31 8.28 19.76
C ALA A 416 -12.80 8.62 19.62
N ASP A 417 -13.17 9.90 19.66
CA ASP A 417 -14.52 10.39 19.43
C ASP A 417 -14.82 10.67 17.95
N GLY A 418 -13.82 10.55 17.08
CA GLY A 418 -13.91 10.75 15.64
C GLY A 418 -14.19 12.19 15.23
N ASN A 419 -13.77 13.18 16.04
CA ASN A 419 -14.04 14.62 15.79
C ASN A 419 -12.75 15.45 15.62
N GLY A 420 -11.61 14.80 15.44
CA GLY A 420 -10.32 15.46 15.33
C GLY A 420 -9.21 14.47 15.00
N CYS A 421 -8.01 15.00 14.82
CA CYS A 421 -6.81 14.22 14.57
C CYS A 421 -5.63 14.83 15.33
N GLU A 422 -4.65 13.98 15.65
CA GLU A 422 -3.42 14.38 16.34
C GLU A 422 -2.21 13.77 15.64
N THR A 423 -1.25 14.61 15.24
CA THR A 423 0.08 14.16 14.85
C THR A 423 0.79 13.48 16.02
N LYS A 424 1.16 12.20 15.87
CA LYS A 424 1.87 11.42 16.90
C LYS A 424 3.38 11.53 16.79
N TRP A 425 3.90 11.46 15.58
CA TRP A 425 5.33 11.60 15.33
C TRP A 425 5.62 12.01 13.90
N GLN A 426 6.82 12.54 13.70
CA GLN A 426 7.39 12.82 12.39
C GLN A 426 8.84 12.34 12.37
N ASN A 427 9.30 11.84 11.22
CA ASN A 427 10.68 11.40 11.02
C ASN A 427 11.27 11.96 9.70
N GLN A 428 12.50 11.56 9.39
CA GLN A 428 13.24 11.96 8.18
C GLN A 428 13.61 10.74 7.32
N VAL A 429 12.77 9.70 7.31
CA VAL A 429 13.05 8.49 6.54
C VAL A 429 12.87 8.76 5.04
N ARG A 430 13.95 8.54 4.28
CA ARG A 430 14.02 8.73 2.82
C ARG A 430 13.41 7.57 2.05
N SER A 431 12.15 7.27 2.34
CA SER A 431 11.39 6.20 1.68
C SER A 431 11.29 6.45 0.17
N SER A 432 11.79 5.52 -0.63
CA SER A 432 11.79 5.58 -2.08
C SER A 432 10.66 4.76 -2.71
N ALA A 433 9.83 4.10 -1.91
CA ALA A 433 8.75 3.21 -2.31
C ALA A 433 7.49 3.53 -1.50
N VAL A 434 6.31 3.07 -1.93
CA VAL A 434 5.13 3.09 -1.05
C VAL A 434 5.41 2.20 0.17
N PRO A 435 5.40 2.74 1.40
CA PRO A 435 5.61 1.93 2.60
C PRO A 435 4.39 1.05 2.90
N HIS A 436 4.61 -0.14 3.44
CA HIS A 436 3.53 -1.07 3.82
C HIS A 436 3.60 -1.41 5.31
N LEU A 437 2.46 -1.43 6.00
CA LEU A 437 2.38 -1.86 7.41
C LEU A 437 1.92 -3.32 7.52
N SER A 438 2.67 -4.15 8.21
CA SER A 438 2.21 -5.49 8.59
C SER A 438 1.53 -5.45 9.97
N ILE A 439 0.24 -5.80 10.02
CA ILE A 439 -0.47 -5.92 11.29
C ILE A 439 -0.10 -7.22 12.03
N ALA A 440 0.52 -8.18 11.34
CA ALA A 440 0.94 -9.45 11.91
C ALA A 440 2.21 -9.33 12.77
N ASP A 441 3.18 -8.51 12.33
CA ASP A 441 4.45 -8.34 13.03
C ASP A 441 4.69 -6.92 13.57
N GLY A 442 3.77 -5.99 13.30
CA GLY A 442 3.78 -4.62 13.82
C GLY A 442 4.93 -3.78 13.28
N ASN A 443 5.29 -3.92 12.00
CA ASN A 443 6.33 -3.13 11.36
C ASN A 443 5.84 -2.42 10.10
N ILE A 444 6.48 -1.29 9.78
CA ILE A 444 6.41 -0.66 8.45
C ILE A 444 7.62 -1.09 7.64
N TYR A 445 7.39 -1.59 6.44
CA TYR A 445 8.40 -2.02 5.47
C TYR A 445 8.49 -1.03 4.31
N THR A 446 9.72 -0.69 3.90
CA THR A 446 9.95 0.18 2.74
C THR A 446 11.36 0.00 2.16
N MET A 447 11.61 0.57 0.98
CA MET A 447 12.96 0.86 0.51
C MET A 447 13.36 2.29 0.87
N VAL A 448 14.61 2.50 1.26
CA VAL A 448 15.18 3.83 1.50
C VAL A 448 16.28 4.15 0.50
N ARG A 449 16.28 5.40 0.03
CA ARG A 449 17.33 5.96 -0.83
C ARG A 449 18.48 6.48 0.04
N GLN A 450 19.66 5.89 -0.14
CA GLN A 450 20.88 6.19 0.61
C GLN A 450 21.77 7.13 -0.20
N GLY A 451 22.01 8.35 0.28
CA GLY A 451 22.83 9.33 -0.42
C GLY A 451 22.72 10.72 0.23
N LEU A 452 23.08 11.75 -0.53
CA LEU A 452 22.87 13.16 -0.12
C LEU A 452 21.42 13.59 -0.37
N ASP A 453 20.97 14.69 0.24
CA ASP A 453 19.63 15.27 0.01
C ASP A 453 19.41 15.61 -1.46
N THR A 454 20.43 16.19 -2.11
CA THR A 454 20.47 16.33 -3.57
C THR A 454 20.73 14.96 -4.17
N THR A 455 19.71 14.43 -4.83
CA THR A 455 19.70 13.09 -5.40
C THR A 455 20.76 12.96 -6.50
N THR A 456 21.58 11.90 -6.48
CA THR A 456 22.62 11.65 -7.48
C THR A 456 22.52 10.25 -8.09
N PRO A 457 23.17 10.01 -9.24
CA PRO A 457 23.32 8.66 -9.77
C PRO A 457 24.19 7.69 -8.95
N LEU A 458 24.86 8.17 -7.90
CA LEU A 458 25.68 7.35 -7.01
C LEU A 458 24.92 6.90 -5.76
N ASP A 459 23.64 7.24 -5.65
CA ASP A 459 22.82 6.89 -4.51
C ASP A 459 22.54 5.38 -4.50
N GLY A 460 22.56 4.81 -3.30
CA GLY A 460 22.22 3.41 -3.04
C GLY A 460 20.79 3.25 -2.57
N PHE A 461 20.36 2.00 -2.44
CA PHE A 461 19.02 1.61 -2.00
C PHE A 461 19.13 0.50 -0.97
N ALA A 462 18.33 0.59 0.10
CA ALA A 462 18.32 -0.38 1.19
C ALA A 462 16.90 -0.72 1.60
N TYR A 463 16.68 -1.97 1.95
CA TYR A 463 15.51 -2.41 2.70
C TYR A 463 15.53 -1.77 4.09
N ALA A 464 14.39 -1.29 4.56
CA ALA A 464 14.24 -0.71 5.88
C ALA A 464 12.99 -1.24 6.58
N VAL A 465 13.11 -1.40 7.90
CA VAL A 465 12.01 -1.73 8.79
C VAL A 465 11.87 -0.62 9.80
N LEU A 466 10.67 -0.08 9.96
CA LEU A 466 10.35 0.99 10.89
C LEU A 466 9.39 0.48 11.95
N ASP A 467 9.50 1.08 13.12
CA ASP A 467 8.54 0.95 14.21
C ASP A 467 7.38 1.94 13.99
N PRO A 468 6.14 1.48 13.77
CA PRO A 468 4.99 2.36 13.52
C PRO A 468 4.56 3.18 14.76
N GLU A 469 4.90 2.75 15.98
CA GLU A 469 4.56 3.51 17.17
C GLU A 469 5.43 4.75 17.34
N THR A 470 6.71 4.63 17.00
CA THR A 470 7.72 5.68 17.27
C THR A 470 8.26 6.36 16.01
N GLY A 471 8.04 5.78 14.83
CA GLY A 471 8.63 6.23 13.57
C GLY A 471 10.12 5.94 13.43
N ALA A 472 10.72 5.18 14.36
CA ALA A 472 12.13 4.89 14.38
C ALA A 472 12.50 3.77 13.39
N VAL A 473 13.66 3.91 12.73
CA VAL A 473 14.21 2.84 11.89
C VAL A 473 14.77 1.74 12.80
N LYS A 474 14.22 0.53 12.71
CA LYS A 474 14.65 -0.65 13.47
C LYS A 474 15.85 -1.33 12.81
N THR A 475 15.85 -1.44 11.49
CA THR A 475 16.98 -2.00 10.73
C THR A 475 17.03 -1.46 9.30
N THR A 476 18.23 -1.52 8.70
CA THR A 476 18.43 -1.33 7.27
C THR A 476 19.33 -2.42 6.70
N ARG A 477 19.07 -2.87 5.47
CA ARG A 477 19.89 -3.83 4.72
C ARG A 477 20.14 -3.31 3.32
N THR A 478 21.39 -2.98 3.00
CA THR A 478 21.75 -2.48 1.66
C THR A 478 21.44 -3.52 0.60
N VAL A 479 20.67 -3.11 -0.40
CA VAL A 479 20.28 -3.92 -1.56
C VAL A 479 21.25 -3.68 -2.71
N THR A 480 21.50 -2.41 -3.05
CA THR A 480 22.42 -2.04 -4.14
C THR A 480 22.98 -0.64 -3.93
N GLY A 481 24.16 -0.38 -4.48
CA GLY A 481 24.80 0.93 -4.52
C GLY A 481 24.66 1.64 -5.87
N THR A 482 23.65 1.30 -6.67
CA THR A 482 23.46 1.84 -8.03
C THR A 482 22.01 2.25 -8.26
N LEU A 483 21.80 3.21 -9.19
CA LEU A 483 20.47 3.64 -9.63
C LEU A 483 19.61 2.52 -10.22
N LEU A 484 20.15 1.36 -10.58
CA LEU A 484 19.33 0.24 -11.06
C LEU A 484 18.37 -0.28 -9.97
N GLY A 485 18.67 0.02 -8.70
CA GLY A 485 17.78 -0.22 -7.57
C GLY A 485 16.72 0.85 -7.34
N ASP A 486 16.65 1.90 -8.18
CA ASP A 486 15.66 2.95 -8.00
C ASP A 486 14.26 2.37 -8.15
N THR A 487 13.46 2.54 -7.11
CA THR A 487 12.11 1.99 -6.96
C THR A 487 11.05 2.84 -7.61
N LEU A 488 11.36 4.07 -8.04
CA LEU A 488 10.40 5.02 -8.62
C LEU A 488 9.11 5.20 -7.80
N GLN A 489 9.20 5.15 -6.46
CA GLN A 489 8.02 5.19 -5.58
C GLN A 489 6.97 4.09 -5.86
N MET A 490 7.34 3.02 -6.57
CA MET A 490 6.45 1.89 -6.83
C MET A 490 6.15 1.13 -5.54
N SER A 491 4.94 0.58 -5.45
CA SER A 491 4.50 -0.22 -4.31
C SER A 491 5.25 -1.56 -4.27
N ALA A 492 5.44 -2.07 -3.08
CA ALA A 492 5.99 -3.40 -2.85
C ALA A 492 4.88 -4.41 -2.61
N LEU A 493 5.22 -5.68 -2.78
CA LEU A 493 4.40 -6.82 -2.41
C LEU A 493 5.05 -7.51 -1.21
N ILE A 494 4.29 -7.68 -0.14
CA ILE A 494 4.62 -8.65 0.91
C ILE A 494 3.88 -9.93 0.56
N THR A 495 4.61 -11.00 0.27
CA THR A 495 4.04 -12.30 -0.12
C THR A 495 3.61 -13.11 1.08
N ASP A 496 2.79 -14.13 0.82
CA ASP A 496 2.28 -15.07 1.83
C ASP A 496 3.38 -15.82 2.60
N ASP A 497 4.51 -16.08 1.94
CA ASP A 497 5.71 -16.70 2.51
C ASP A 497 6.64 -15.70 3.23
N GLY A 498 6.21 -14.44 3.34
CA GLY A 498 6.84 -13.41 4.17
C GLY A 498 8.01 -12.68 3.52
N ARG A 499 8.11 -12.70 2.18
CA ARG A 499 9.13 -11.96 1.44
C ARG A 499 8.62 -10.56 1.08
N TYR A 500 9.54 -9.61 0.97
CA TYR A 500 9.27 -8.26 0.45
C TYR A 500 9.80 -8.18 -0.99
N MET A 501 8.92 -8.05 -1.96
CA MET A 501 9.25 -7.90 -3.39
C MET A 501 8.99 -6.47 -3.84
N GLN A 502 9.99 -5.86 -4.47
CA GLN A 502 9.98 -4.46 -4.86
C GLN A 502 10.35 -4.31 -6.33
N GLY A 503 9.47 -3.68 -7.10
CA GLY A 503 9.79 -3.22 -8.43
C GLY A 503 10.91 -2.17 -8.40
N THR A 504 11.84 -2.25 -9.35
CA THR A 504 12.86 -1.23 -9.63
C THR A 504 12.85 -0.85 -11.09
N ILE A 505 13.62 0.16 -11.50
CA ILE A 505 13.75 0.54 -12.92
C ILE A 505 14.29 -0.58 -13.83
N SER A 506 14.88 -1.63 -13.26
CA SER A 506 15.52 -2.71 -14.02
C SER A 506 14.89 -4.09 -13.84
N GLY A 507 13.92 -4.23 -12.93
CA GLY A 507 13.25 -5.49 -12.67
C GLY A 507 12.66 -5.53 -11.26
N ILE A 508 12.92 -6.62 -10.53
CA ILE A 508 12.39 -6.82 -9.17
C ILE A 508 13.53 -7.22 -8.23
N VAL A 509 13.50 -6.70 -7.00
CA VAL A 509 14.29 -7.19 -5.88
C VAL A 509 13.38 -7.96 -4.93
N SER A 510 13.79 -9.15 -4.49
CA SER A 510 13.11 -9.93 -3.46
C SER A 510 13.98 -10.03 -2.22
N ILE A 511 13.45 -9.68 -1.07
CA ILE A 511 14.08 -9.79 0.23
C ILE A 511 13.31 -10.83 1.04
N ALA A 512 13.93 -11.95 1.39
CA ALA A 512 13.30 -13.02 2.15
C ALA A 512 13.93 -13.14 3.54
N PRO A 513 13.18 -13.58 4.58
CA PRO A 513 13.74 -13.89 5.88
C PRO A 513 14.93 -14.86 5.76
N GLY A 514 15.97 -14.66 6.58
CA GLY A 514 17.10 -15.58 6.65
C GLY A 514 16.67 -16.95 7.20
N ALA A 515 17.33 -18.02 6.74
CA ALA A 515 17.01 -19.42 7.08
C ALA A 515 17.15 -19.81 8.58
N GLY A 516 17.38 -18.84 9.49
CA GLY A 516 17.55 -19.06 10.92
C GLY A 516 16.36 -18.64 11.81
N GLY A 517 15.26 -18.18 11.22
CA GLY A 517 14.11 -17.63 11.97
C GLY A 517 12.88 -18.54 12.07
N SER A 518 12.90 -19.74 11.49
CA SER A 518 11.79 -20.70 11.59
C SER A 518 11.74 -21.36 12.98
N GLY A 519 11.32 -20.58 13.97
CA GLY A 519 10.76 -21.11 15.22
C GLY A 519 9.45 -21.82 14.90
N GLY A 520 9.55 -23.11 14.59
CA GLY A 520 8.46 -23.92 14.08
C GLY A 520 7.23 -24.02 14.98
N SER A 521 6.06 -23.94 14.34
CA SER A 521 4.84 -24.61 14.77
C SER A 521 4.41 -25.57 13.65
N THR A 522 5.22 -26.59 13.39
CA THR A 522 4.76 -27.79 12.68
C THR A 522 4.38 -28.84 13.70
N GLY A 523 3.13 -28.77 14.15
CA GLY A 523 2.49 -29.84 14.89
C GLY A 523 2.32 -31.05 13.98
N SER A 524 3.32 -31.93 13.98
CA SER A 524 3.20 -33.29 13.44
C SER A 524 2.23 -34.07 14.32
N SER A 525 0.99 -34.23 13.86
CA SER A 525 0.09 -35.28 14.35
C SER A 525 0.32 -36.54 13.52
N GLY A 526 1.27 -37.36 13.94
CA GLY A 526 1.43 -38.73 13.49
C GLY A 526 1.03 -39.71 14.59
N SER A 527 -0.13 -40.36 14.42
CA SER A 527 -0.53 -41.74 14.81
C SER A 527 -2.05 -41.84 14.83
#